data_AF-A0A4V1G7C0-F1
#
_entry.id   AF-A0A4V1G7C0-F1
#
_cell.length_a   1.000
_cell.length_b   1.000
_cell.length_c   1.000
_cell.angle_alpha   90.00
_cell.angle_beta   90.00
_cell.angle_gamma   90.00
#
_symmetry.space_group_name_H-M   'P 1'
#
loop_
_entity.id
_entity.type
_entity.pdbx_description
1 polymer ?
#
loop_
_entity_poly.entity_id
_entity_poly.type
_entity_poly.pdbx_seq_one_letter_code
_entity_poly.pdbx_strand_id
1 'polypeptide(L)'
;MKISQLGEAPDYRFSLANERTFLAWIRTALGFLAAGVGLDQLAPSLATPAVREAISLLLCVFAGLLAVYGYLRWLRNEKAMRLKQDLPYTRTLLIVSIAMVVAAGTVALMVLYAG
;
A
#
# COMPACT_ATOMS: atom_id res chain seq x y z
N MET A 1 20.98 0.56 9.47
CA MET A 1 20.48 -0.62 10.22
C MET A 1 21.17 -1.86 9.65
N LYS A 2 22.13 -2.45 10.37
CA LYS A 2 22.97 -3.57 9.89
C LYS A 2 22.15 -4.86 9.85
N ILE A 3 21.53 -5.13 8.71
CA ILE A 3 20.77 -6.36 8.44
C ILE A 3 21.69 -7.47 7.88
N SER A 4 22.98 -7.20 7.68
CA SER A 4 23.93 -8.15 7.10
C SER A 4 24.52 -9.18 8.08
N GLN A 5 24.14 -9.15 9.38
CA GLN A 5 24.80 -9.99 10.40
C GLN A 5 23.86 -10.77 11.34
N LEU A 6 22.61 -11.05 10.96
CA LEU A 6 21.71 -11.91 11.75
C LEU A 6 21.21 -13.10 10.91
N GLY A 7 21.75 -14.30 11.22
CA GLY A 7 21.25 -15.61 10.77
C GLY A 7 21.93 -16.23 9.54
N GLU A 8 21.61 -17.50 9.27
CA GLU A 8 21.86 -18.15 7.96
C GLU A 8 21.16 -17.37 6.86
N ALA A 9 21.80 -17.24 5.68
CA ALA A 9 21.17 -16.62 4.52
C ALA A 9 19.84 -17.34 4.21
N PRO A 10 18.69 -16.63 4.21
CA PRO A 10 17.43 -17.22 3.80
C PRO A 10 17.58 -17.78 2.39
N ASP A 11 17.02 -18.97 2.15
CA ASP A 11 17.03 -19.58 0.82
C ASP A 11 16.46 -18.57 -0.21
N TYR A 12 17.27 -18.32 -1.24
CA TYR A 12 17.08 -17.27 -2.25
C TYR A 12 15.68 -17.31 -2.87
N ARG A 13 15.10 -18.50 -2.98
CA ARG A 13 13.75 -18.71 -3.54
C ARG A 13 12.63 -18.06 -2.72
N PHE A 14 12.75 -18.05 -1.40
CA PHE A 14 11.77 -17.40 -0.52
C PHE A 14 11.96 -15.88 -0.46
N SER A 15 13.20 -15.39 -0.57
CA SER A 15 13.49 -13.97 -0.74
C SER A 15 12.86 -13.42 -2.03
N LEU A 16 13.06 -14.12 -3.14
CA LEU A 16 12.50 -13.76 -4.45
C LEU A 16 10.96 -13.73 -4.44
N ALA A 17 10.31 -14.63 -3.70
CA ALA A 17 8.86 -14.64 -3.54
C ALA A 17 8.35 -13.43 -2.73
N ASN A 18 9.08 -13.02 -1.69
CA ASN A 18 8.77 -11.84 -0.89
C ASN A 18 8.96 -10.56 -1.71
N GLU A 19 10.01 -10.48 -2.52
CA GLU A 19 10.26 -9.38 -3.46
C GLU A 19 9.12 -9.24 -4.49
N ARG A 20 8.64 -10.34 -5.09
CA ARG A 20 7.49 -10.28 -6.00
C ARG A 20 6.25 -9.71 -5.33
N THR A 21 6.01 -10.09 -4.09
CA THR A 21 4.87 -9.58 -3.32
C THR A 21 5.06 -8.09 -3.02
N PHE A 22 6.27 -7.67 -2.66
CA PHE A 22 6.62 -6.26 -2.48
C PHE A 22 6.40 -5.44 -3.76
N LEU A 23 6.89 -5.92 -4.90
CA LEU A 23 6.70 -5.26 -6.20
C LEU A 23 5.22 -5.18 -6.60
N ALA A 24 4.40 -6.17 -6.23
CA ALA A 24 2.96 -6.09 -6.39
C ALA A 24 2.34 -4.96 -5.55
N TRP A 25 2.77 -4.79 -4.29
CA TRP A 25 2.32 -3.67 -3.45
C TRP A 25 2.73 -2.31 -4.03
N ILE A 26 3.97 -2.17 -4.49
CA ILE A 26 4.44 -0.93 -5.12
C ILE A 26 3.64 -0.60 -6.38
N ARG A 27 3.31 -1.61 -7.19
CA ARG A 27 2.46 -1.44 -8.36
C ARG A 27 1.07 -0.92 -8.00
N THR A 28 0.45 -1.46 -6.96
CA THR A 28 -0.86 -0.96 -6.49
C THR A 28 -0.77 0.47 -5.98
N ALA A 29 0.28 0.80 -5.22
CA ALA A 29 0.50 2.17 -4.73
C ALA A 29 0.68 3.17 -5.89
N LEU A 30 1.46 2.82 -6.91
CA LEU A 30 1.64 3.65 -8.11
C LEU A 30 0.33 3.82 -8.88
N GLY A 31 -0.52 2.79 -8.95
CA GLY A 31 -1.85 2.89 -9.55
C GLY A 31 -2.74 3.91 -8.83
N PHE A 32 -2.75 3.90 -7.50
CA PHE A 32 -3.50 4.89 -6.71
C PHE A 32 -2.93 6.30 -6.85
N LEU A 33 -1.59 6.43 -6.89
CA LEU A 33 -0.94 7.72 -7.11
C LEU A 33 -1.30 8.31 -8.48
N ALA A 34 -1.21 7.49 -9.53
CA ALA A 34 -1.60 7.88 -10.89
C ALA A 34 -3.09 8.24 -10.98
N ALA A 35 -3.96 7.51 -10.27
CA ALA A 35 -5.38 7.82 -10.19
C ALA A 35 -5.64 9.17 -9.49
N GLY A 36 -4.96 9.47 -8.38
CA GLY A 36 -5.09 10.76 -7.68
C GLY A 36 -4.66 11.93 -8.55
N VAL A 37 -3.46 11.85 -9.13
CA VAL A 37 -2.92 12.88 -10.03
C VAL A 37 -3.78 13.01 -11.29
N GLY A 38 -4.21 11.88 -11.87
CA GLY A 38 -5.07 11.85 -13.04
C GLY A 38 -6.43 12.47 -12.80
N LEU A 39 -7.02 12.27 -11.61
CA LEU A 39 -8.29 12.88 -11.23
C LEU A 39 -8.18 14.40 -11.10
N ASP A 40 -7.06 14.91 -10.59
CA ASP A 40 -6.84 16.36 -10.52
C ASP A 40 -6.65 17.00 -11.91
N GLN A 41 -5.93 16.32 -12.81
CA GLN A 41 -5.57 16.86 -14.13
C GLN A 41 -6.61 16.62 -15.24
N LEU A 42 -7.23 15.42 -15.30
CA LEU A 42 -8.12 15.03 -16.41
C LEU A 42 -9.61 15.26 -16.11
N ALA A 43 -9.99 15.50 -14.85
CA ALA A 43 -11.39 15.53 -14.43
C ALA A 43 -11.79 16.86 -13.75
N PRO A 44 -11.55 18.04 -14.38
CA PRO A 44 -11.84 19.32 -13.74
C PRO A 44 -13.33 19.62 -13.55
N SER A 45 -14.22 18.93 -14.26
CA SER A 45 -15.68 19.10 -14.21
C SER A 45 -16.41 18.11 -13.29
N LEU A 46 -15.70 17.14 -12.68
CA LEU A 46 -16.32 15.98 -12.01
C LEU A 46 -16.78 16.22 -10.56
N ALA A 47 -16.52 17.39 -9.97
CA ALA A 47 -17.02 17.81 -8.66
C ALA A 47 -16.69 19.29 -8.40
N THR A 48 -17.13 19.84 -7.27
CA THR A 48 -16.58 21.12 -6.76
C THR A 48 -15.05 21.06 -6.63
N PRO A 49 -14.32 22.16 -6.91
CA PRO A 49 -12.85 22.18 -6.87
C PRO A 49 -12.25 21.65 -5.56
N ALA A 50 -12.85 21.99 -4.43
CA ALA A 50 -12.39 21.57 -3.10
C ALA A 50 -12.48 20.05 -2.89
N VAL A 51 -13.49 19.39 -3.47
CA VAL A 51 -13.70 17.94 -3.31
C VAL A 51 -12.75 17.15 -4.19
N ARG A 52 -12.48 17.64 -5.41
CA ARG A 52 -11.47 17.04 -6.30
C ARG A 52 -10.09 17.07 -5.65
N GLU A 53 -9.70 18.20 -5.08
CA GLU A 53 -8.42 18.37 -4.39
C GLU A 53 -8.34 17.44 -3.17
N ALA A 54 -9.41 17.34 -2.38
CA ALA A 54 -9.48 16.41 -1.25
C ALA A 54 -9.34 14.93 -1.67
N ILE A 55 -10.01 14.50 -2.74
CA ILE A 55 -9.93 13.13 -3.25
C ILE A 55 -8.53 12.84 -3.80
N SER A 56 -7.96 13.75 -4.59
CA SER A 56 -6.59 13.61 -5.12
C SER A 56 -5.58 13.48 -3.98
N LEU A 57 -5.65 14.36 -2.98
CA LEU A 57 -4.79 14.31 -1.80
C LEU A 57 -4.95 12.98 -1.04
N LEU A 58 -6.19 12.53 -0.83
CA LEU A 58 -6.48 11.29 -0.13
C LEU A 58 -5.94 10.07 -0.88
N LEU A 59 -6.09 10.02 -2.20
CA LEU A 59 -5.51 8.97 -3.05
C LEU A 59 -3.98 8.98 -3.00
N CYS A 60 -3.35 10.15 -2.99
CA CYS A 60 -1.90 10.29 -2.85
C CYS A 60 -1.40 9.81 -1.49
N VAL A 61 -2.06 10.19 -0.39
CA VAL A 61 -1.74 9.73 0.97
C VAL A 61 -1.92 8.21 1.06
N PHE A 62 -3.01 7.67 0.52
CA PHE A 62 -3.27 6.24 0.51
C PHE A 62 -2.21 5.46 -0.27
N ALA A 63 -1.77 5.97 -1.43
CA ALA A 63 -0.66 5.41 -2.19
C ALA A 63 0.65 5.38 -1.36
N GLY A 64 0.97 6.47 -0.66
CA GLY A 64 2.12 6.53 0.24
C GLY A 64 2.04 5.48 1.36
N LEU A 65 0.87 5.36 2.02
CA LEU A 65 0.64 4.37 3.07
C LEU A 65 0.79 2.93 2.56
N LEU A 66 0.27 2.62 1.36
CA LEU A 66 0.44 1.31 0.72
C LEU A 66 1.91 0.99 0.45
N ALA A 67 2.68 1.97 -0.04
CA ALA A 67 4.11 1.78 -0.29
C ALA A 67 4.90 1.52 1.01
N VAL A 68 4.66 2.31 2.05
CA VAL A 68 5.29 2.11 3.38
C VAL A 68 4.90 0.76 3.96
N TYR A 69 3.62 0.38 3.88
CA TYR A 69 3.15 -0.90 4.37
C TYR A 69 3.80 -2.08 3.62
N GLY A 70 3.88 -2.01 2.29
CA GLY A 70 4.57 -3.01 1.46
C GLY A 70 6.02 -3.21 1.92
N TYR A 71 6.72 -2.11 2.20
CA TYR A 71 8.09 -2.13 2.72
C TYR A 71 8.20 -2.73 4.13
N LEU A 72 7.33 -2.32 5.06
CA LEU A 72 7.31 -2.87 6.42
C LEU A 72 6.98 -4.37 6.43
N ARG A 73 6.08 -4.83 5.54
CA ARG A 73 5.76 -6.25 5.38
C ARG A 73 6.95 -7.03 4.82
N TRP A 74 7.65 -6.48 3.84
CA TRP A 74 8.87 -7.08 3.31
C TRP A 74 9.92 -7.26 4.41
N LEU A 75 10.20 -6.22 5.19
CA LEU A 75 11.14 -6.25 6.32
C LEU A 75 10.73 -7.28 7.40
N ARG A 76 9.44 -7.34 7.77
CA ARG A 76 8.94 -8.30 8.77
C ARG A 76 9.07 -9.74 8.30
N ASN A 77 8.76 -10.00 7.03
CA ASN A 77 8.92 -11.32 6.44
C ASN A 77 10.39 -11.73 6.35
N GLU A 78 11.28 -10.82 5.95
CA GLU A 78 12.71 -11.12 5.86
C GLU A 78 13.34 -11.37 7.23
N LYS A 79 12.92 -10.63 8.25
CA LYS A 79 13.32 -10.87 9.64
C LYS A 79 12.85 -12.23 10.15
N ALA A 80 11.59 -12.62 9.89
CA ALA A 80 11.06 -13.92 10.30
C ALA A 80 11.77 -15.09 9.60
N MET A 81 12.06 -14.95 8.29
CA MET A 81 12.81 -15.93 7.51
C MET A 81 14.24 -16.14 8.03
N ARG A 82 14.93 -15.06 8.44
CA ARG A 82 16.28 -15.14 9.04
C ARG A 82 16.30 -15.80 10.42
N LEU A 83 15.20 -15.71 11.17
CA LEU A 83 15.07 -16.32 12.50
C LEU A 83 14.45 -17.74 12.50
N LYS A 84 14.16 -18.34 11.33
CA LYS A 84 13.42 -19.62 11.20
C LYS A 84 12.11 -19.64 12.01
N GLN A 85 11.44 -18.49 12.15
CA GLN A 85 10.16 -18.36 12.85
C GLN A 85 8.99 -18.50 11.88
N ASP A 86 7.86 -19.00 12.38
CA ASP A 86 6.62 -19.11 11.60
C ASP A 86 6.24 -17.75 11.00
N LEU A 87 5.92 -17.76 9.70
CA LEU A 87 5.52 -16.54 9.00
C LEU A 87 4.22 -15.98 9.62
N PRO A 88 4.21 -14.74 10.16
CA PRO A 88 3.02 -14.14 10.76
C PRO A 88 2.04 -13.70 9.67
N TYR A 89 1.27 -14.65 9.13
CA TYR A 89 0.47 -14.43 7.92
C TYR A 89 -0.95 -13.91 8.21
N THR A 90 -1.49 -14.12 9.42
CA THR A 90 -2.94 -14.09 9.63
C THR A 90 -3.53 -12.69 9.85
N ARG A 91 -2.86 -11.81 10.60
CA ARG A 91 -3.46 -10.52 11.00
C ARG A 91 -3.22 -9.39 9.99
N THR A 92 -2.11 -9.46 9.28
CA THR A 92 -1.66 -8.37 8.40
C THR A 92 -2.51 -8.26 7.13
N LEU A 93 -3.07 -9.39 6.64
CA LEU A 93 -3.99 -9.38 5.50
C LEU A 93 -5.31 -8.67 5.85
N LEU A 94 -5.88 -8.99 7.02
CA LEU A 94 -7.13 -8.44 7.51
C LEU A 94 -7.05 -6.91 7.72
N ILE A 95 -5.93 -6.41 8.29
CA ILE A 95 -5.71 -4.97 8.46
C ILE A 95 -5.73 -4.23 7.12
N VAL A 96 -5.12 -4.79 6.07
CA VAL A 96 -5.08 -4.14 4.76
C VAL A 96 -6.44 -4.17 4.08
N SER A 97 -7.15 -5.29 4.16
CA SER A 97 -8.50 -5.38 3.61
C SER A 97 -9.42 -4.33 4.25
N ILE A 98 -9.36 -4.15 5.57
CA ILE A 98 -10.13 -3.12 6.28
C ILE A 98 -9.67 -1.72 5.83
N ALA A 99 -8.37 -1.44 5.81
CA ALA A 99 -7.85 -0.14 5.40
C ALA A 99 -8.29 0.24 3.98
N MET A 100 -8.33 -0.73 3.06
CA MET A 100 -8.75 -0.51 1.68
C MET A 100 -10.26 -0.28 1.56
N VAL A 101 -11.08 -1.01 2.33
CA VAL A 101 -12.52 -0.77 2.42
C VAL A 101 -12.80 0.62 2.99
N VAL A 102 -12.09 1.04 4.04
CA VAL A 102 -12.22 2.38 4.62
C VAL A 102 -11.85 3.45 3.60
N ALA A 103 -10.71 3.32 2.91
CA ALA A 103 -10.30 4.29 1.90
C ALA A 103 -11.32 4.40 0.76
N ALA A 104 -11.80 3.26 0.24
CA ALA A 104 -12.84 3.24 -0.80
C ALA A 104 -14.16 3.86 -0.31
N GLY A 105 -14.57 3.57 0.93
CA GLY A 105 -15.77 4.13 1.54
C GLY A 105 -15.67 5.65 1.72
N THR A 106 -14.52 6.17 2.16
CA THR A 106 -14.29 7.62 2.30
C THR A 106 -14.38 8.33 0.96
N VAL A 107 -13.77 7.76 -0.09
CA VAL A 107 -13.87 8.31 -1.46
C VAL A 107 -15.32 8.29 -1.94
N ALA A 108 -16.03 7.18 -1.78
CA ALA A 108 -17.42 7.05 -2.22
C ALA A 108 -18.36 8.04 -1.48
N LEU A 109 -18.19 8.20 -0.17
CA LEU A 109 -18.94 9.18 0.62
C LEU A 109 -18.65 10.61 0.16
N MET A 110 -17.38 10.98 -0.08
CA MET A 110 -17.03 12.30 -0.59
C MET A 110 -17.71 12.58 -1.93
N VAL A 111 -17.72 11.61 -2.85
CA VAL A 111 -18.38 11.76 -4.16
C VAL A 111 -19.90 11.90 -4.02
N LEU A 112 -20.55 11.07 -3.20
CA LEU A 112 -22.01 11.09 -3.03
C LEU A 112 -22.55 12.34 -2.31
N TYR A 113 -21.78 12.91 -1.37
CA TYR A 113 -22.20 14.12 -0.65
C TYR A 113 -21.84 15.42 -1.36
N ALA A 114 -20.93 15.37 -2.34
CA ALA A 114 -20.45 16.54 -3.07
C ALA A 114 -20.89 16.62 -4.55
N GLY A 115 -21.49 15.56 -5.08
CA GLY A 115 -22.17 15.55 -6.38
C GLY A 115 -23.62 15.98 -6.24
#